data_AF-A0A1T4SF02-F1
#
_entry.id   AF-A0A1T4SF02-F1
#
_cell.length_a   1.000
_cell.length_b   1.000
_cell.length_c   1.000
_cell.angle_alpha   90.00
_cell.angle_beta   90.00
_cell.angle_gamma   90.00
#
_symmetry.space_group_name_H-M   'P 1'
#
loop_
_entity.id
_entity.type
_entity.pdbx_description
1 polymer ?
#
loop_
_entity_poly.entity_id
_entity_poly.type
_entity_poly.pdbx_seq_one_letter_code
_entity_poly.pdbx_strand_id
1 'polypeptide(L)'
;MSQMQRQYLRLEDITEKTRLTQGDVWEAVEQETLPLCASIAASRLGAYAQDGKTIMAIFDYQGMVQLEASVAKAFALSLEPKTCQRMTILQPEWVNQWQTVSAAFPKVTQAGFAYQNQPISPPLHAFLASGKMIASLTQSSLIGQAGETMNAIFSQLSGTLSDSVAEKQKAFAEKYPAKDEERLSIQAITITPTHLRVAVSDLVAVFGEQVLMMAEHGTSQAKGASVRFHVANQPVLTHPIAQIAYRVLESNPKAKANKIWNLIRREVNQSGAQRVFDTDAIIDEMTLDHVTWFGRSDADNTMQYDSFRMNILPKVRRALNGQ
;
A
#
# COMPACT_ATOMS: atom_id res chain seq x y z
N MET A 1 -15.25 3.17 -25.15
CA MET A 1 -14.70 1.90 -24.63
C MET A 1 -13.73 2.22 -23.50
N SER A 2 -14.00 1.75 -22.28
CA SER A 2 -13.02 1.33 -21.25
C SER A 2 -13.79 1.16 -19.93
N GLN A 3 -14.23 -0.07 -19.66
CA GLN A 3 -15.21 -0.39 -18.60
C GLN A 3 -14.58 -1.17 -17.43
N MET A 4 -13.26 -1.10 -17.23
CA MET A 4 -12.54 -1.75 -16.12
C MET A 4 -11.35 -0.89 -15.68
N GLN A 5 -11.57 0.09 -14.79
CA GLN A 5 -10.49 0.98 -14.31
C GLN A 5 -9.88 0.55 -12.95
N ARG A 6 -10.37 -0.52 -12.31
CA ARG A 6 -9.71 -1.10 -11.13
C ARG A 6 -8.69 -2.14 -11.58
N GLN A 7 -7.40 -1.84 -11.42
CA GLN A 7 -6.30 -2.77 -11.72
C GLN A 7 -6.29 -3.99 -10.80
N TYR A 8 -6.84 -3.88 -9.59
CA TYR A 8 -6.93 -4.95 -8.61
C TYR A 8 -8.36 -5.10 -8.10
N LEU A 9 -8.86 -6.34 -8.09
CA LEU A 9 -10.18 -6.69 -7.58
C LEU A 9 -10.09 -7.30 -6.19
N ARG A 10 -11.06 -6.97 -5.35
CA ARG A 10 -11.27 -7.73 -4.11
C ARG A 10 -11.80 -9.11 -4.45
N LEU A 11 -11.53 -10.07 -3.58
CA LEU A 11 -12.05 -11.42 -3.76
C LEU A 11 -13.58 -11.44 -3.66
N GLU A 12 -14.17 -10.60 -2.80
CA GLU A 12 -15.63 -10.42 -2.77
C GLU A 12 -16.23 -9.87 -4.07
N ASP A 13 -15.47 -9.10 -4.85
CA ASP A 13 -15.95 -8.46 -6.08
C ASP A 13 -15.90 -9.41 -7.30
N ILE A 14 -15.31 -10.60 -7.18
CA ILE A 14 -15.00 -11.48 -8.33
C ILE A 14 -16.26 -11.90 -9.07
N THR A 15 -17.27 -12.38 -8.36
CA THR A 15 -18.53 -12.84 -8.94
C THR A 15 -19.37 -11.72 -9.53
N GLU A 16 -19.12 -10.47 -9.10
CA GLU A 16 -19.87 -9.29 -9.58
C GLU A 16 -19.25 -8.70 -10.85
N LYS A 17 -17.93 -8.84 -11.02
CA LYS A 17 -17.16 -8.16 -12.08
C LYS A 17 -16.62 -9.10 -13.13
N THR A 18 -16.61 -10.40 -12.83
CA THR A 18 -16.06 -11.42 -13.70
C THR A 18 -17.04 -12.58 -13.82
N ARG A 19 -16.90 -13.38 -14.87
CA ARG A 19 -17.64 -14.63 -15.06
C ARG A 19 -17.10 -15.78 -14.18
N LEU A 20 -16.15 -15.50 -13.28
CA LEU A 20 -15.56 -16.46 -12.36
C LEU A 20 -16.30 -16.46 -11.03
N THR A 21 -16.22 -17.61 -10.37
CA THR A 21 -16.49 -17.74 -8.95
C THR A 21 -15.23 -17.46 -8.14
N GLN A 22 -15.39 -17.22 -6.83
CA GLN A 22 -14.24 -17.20 -5.93
C GLN A 22 -13.49 -18.55 -5.92
N GLY A 23 -14.22 -19.67 -6.12
CA GLY A 23 -13.63 -21.00 -6.20
C GLY A 23 -12.63 -21.12 -7.35
N ASP A 24 -12.98 -20.64 -8.55
CA ASP A 24 -12.09 -20.68 -9.72
C ASP A 24 -10.79 -19.89 -9.48
N VAL A 25 -10.89 -18.74 -8.80
CA VAL A 25 -9.73 -17.93 -8.42
C VAL A 25 -8.88 -18.67 -7.40
N TRP A 26 -9.48 -19.30 -6.39
CA TRP A 26 -8.74 -20.06 -5.38
C TRP A 26 -8.06 -21.30 -5.92
N GLU A 27 -8.71 -22.02 -6.84
CA GLU A 27 -8.13 -23.16 -7.52
C GLU A 27 -6.90 -22.74 -8.33
N ALA A 28 -6.98 -21.64 -9.09
CA ALA A 28 -5.83 -21.13 -9.85
C ALA A 28 -4.67 -20.65 -8.95
N VAL A 29 -4.97 -20.08 -7.78
CA VAL A 29 -3.96 -19.74 -6.77
C VAL A 29 -3.31 -21.01 -6.19
N GLU A 30 -4.09 -22.06 -5.90
CA GLU A 30 -3.59 -23.33 -5.36
C GLU A 30 -2.69 -24.08 -6.36
N GLN A 31 -3.03 -23.99 -7.65
CA GLN A 31 -2.25 -24.50 -8.78
C GLN A 31 -1.06 -23.61 -9.16
N GLU A 32 -0.84 -22.50 -8.44
CA GLU A 32 0.26 -21.55 -8.66
C GLU A 32 0.25 -20.89 -10.05
N THR A 33 -0.91 -20.88 -10.73
CA THR A 33 -1.09 -20.26 -12.05
C THR A 33 -1.51 -18.80 -11.95
N LEU A 34 -2.18 -18.42 -10.84
CA LEU A 34 -2.62 -17.05 -10.58
C LEU A 34 -1.87 -16.44 -9.38
N PRO A 35 -1.14 -15.33 -9.55
CA PRO A 35 -0.57 -14.58 -8.43
C PRO A 35 -1.64 -13.99 -7.52
N LEU A 36 -1.40 -14.05 -6.20
CA LEU A 36 -2.24 -13.40 -5.21
C LEU A 36 -1.57 -12.13 -4.69
N CYS A 37 -2.33 -11.04 -4.66
CA CYS A 37 -1.88 -9.76 -4.15
C CYS A 37 -2.53 -9.43 -2.79
N ALA A 38 -1.92 -8.50 -2.06
CA ALA A 38 -2.49 -7.94 -0.85
C ALA A 38 -2.28 -6.42 -0.80
N SER A 39 -3.27 -5.70 -0.29
CA SER A 39 -3.10 -4.30 0.09
C SER A 39 -2.49 -4.23 1.50
N ILE A 40 -1.36 -3.57 1.67
CA ILE A 40 -0.69 -3.44 2.96
C ILE A 40 -0.43 -1.97 3.31
N ALA A 41 -0.31 -1.70 4.61
CA ALA A 41 0.26 -0.48 5.14
C ALA A 41 1.28 -0.88 6.20
N ALA A 42 2.57 -0.65 5.95
CA ALA A 42 3.64 -1.09 6.81
C ALA A 42 4.81 -0.10 6.80
N SER A 43 5.46 0.01 7.96
CA SER A 43 6.65 0.84 8.13
C SER A 43 7.90 -0.03 8.31
N ARG A 44 9.05 0.55 7.93
CA ARG A 44 10.38 -0.05 8.04
C ARG A 44 10.50 -1.40 7.35
N LEU A 45 9.98 -1.54 6.14
CA LEU A 45 10.26 -2.67 5.27
C LEU A 45 11.72 -2.63 4.80
N GLY A 46 12.30 -3.79 4.51
CA GLY A 46 13.63 -3.89 3.92
C GLY A 46 13.54 -4.14 2.42
N ALA A 47 14.22 -3.33 1.60
CA ALA A 47 14.31 -3.57 0.16
C ALA A 47 15.48 -4.51 -0.14
N TYR A 48 15.25 -5.58 -0.89
CA TYR A 48 16.33 -6.47 -1.32
C TYR A 48 17.07 -5.92 -2.53
N ALA A 49 18.36 -6.21 -2.60
CA ALA A 49 19.15 -6.11 -3.81
C ALA A 49 18.70 -7.11 -4.87
N GLN A 50 19.19 -6.92 -6.10
CA GLN A 50 18.90 -7.83 -7.21
C GLN A 50 19.32 -9.29 -6.92
N ASP A 51 20.24 -9.48 -5.97
CA ASP A 51 20.64 -10.81 -5.50
C ASP A 51 19.57 -11.54 -4.67
N GLY A 52 18.50 -10.84 -4.27
CA GLY A 52 17.39 -11.34 -3.46
C GLY A 52 17.78 -11.79 -2.04
N LYS A 53 18.95 -11.37 -1.54
CA LYS A 53 19.53 -11.80 -0.26
C LYS A 53 20.04 -10.64 0.60
N THR A 54 20.51 -9.58 -0.03
CA THR A 54 21.09 -8.42 0.66
C THR A 54 20.04 -7.33 0.83
N ILE A 55 19.85 -6.82 2.05
CA ILE A 55 18.99 -5.64 2.28
C ILE A 55 19.77 -4.37 1.90
N MET A 56 19.24 -3.62 0.94
CA MET A 56 19.88 -2.41 0.42
C MET A 56 19.34 -1.10 1.03
N ALA A 57 18.10 -1.10 1.52
CA ALA A 57 17.45 0.09 2.04
C ALA A 57 16.29 -0.27 2.97
N ILE A 58 15.86 0.72 3.75
CA ILE A 58 14.68 0.69 4.61
C ILE A 58 13.67 1.71 4.08
N PHE A 59 12.39 1.35 4.09
CA PHE A 59 11.33 2.22 3.59
C PHE A 59 9.98 1.94 4.25
N ASP A 60 9.06 2.90 4.11
CA ASP A 60 7.66 2.76 4.48
C ASP A 60 6.81 2.58 3.22
N TYR A 61 5.72 1.84 3.30
CA TYR A 61 4.90 1.51 2.14
C TYR A 61 3.43 1.35 2.48
N GLN A 62 2.58 1.94 1.65
CA GLN A 62 1.15 1.73 1.67
C GLN A 62 0.67 1.46 0.25
N GLY A 63 0.36 0.20 -0.06
CA GLY A 63 0.07 -0.19 -1.44
C GLY A 63 -0.12 -1.67 -1.68
N MET A 64 -0.10 -2.04 -2.95
CA MET A 64 -0.23 -3.42 -3.40
C MET A 64 1.10 -4.16 -3.36
N VAL A 65 1.08 -5.37 -2.82
CA VAL A 65 2.19 -6.32 -2.89
C VAL A 65 1.73 -7.63 -3.49
N GLN A 66 2.61 -8.31 -4.20
CA GLN A 66 2.42 -9.70 -4.59
C GLN A 66 3.00 -10.61 -3.50
N LEU A 67 2.21 -11.60 -3.10
CA LEU A 67 2.60 -12.60 -2.11
C LEU A 67 3.44 -13.70 -2.78
N GLU A 68 4.34 -14.31 -2.01
CA GLU A 68 4.99 -15.55 -2.44
C GLU A 68 3.95 -16.65 -2.65
N ALA A 69 4.18 -17.52 -3.65
CA ALA A 69 3.26 -18.59 -4.02
C ALA A 69 2.90 -19.51 -2.83
N SER A 70 3.88 -19.79 -1.97
CA SER A 70 3.67 -20.58 -0.74
C SER A 70 2.66 -19.94 0.22
N VAL A 71 2.73 -18.62 0.40
CA VAL A 71 1.80 -17.86 1.25
C VAL A 71 0.42 -17.77 0.58
N ALA A 72 0.39 -17.52 -0.73
CA ALA A 72 -0.83 -17.47 -1.51
C ALA A 72 -1.62 -18.79 -1.44
N LYS A 73 -0.92 -19.91 -1.62
CA LYS A 73 -1.49 -21.26 -1.49
C LYS A 73 -2.01 -21.53 -0.08
N ALA A 74 -1.29 -21.10 0.95
CA ALA A 74 -1.75 -21.24 2.34
C ALA A 74 -3.06 -20.48 2.61
N PHE A 75 -3.29 -19.34 1.93
CA PHE A 75 -4.58 -18.65 1.97
C PHE A 75 -5.68 -19.46 1.28
N ALA A 76 -5.42 -19.99 0.07
CA ALA A 76 -6.40 -20.80 -0.66
C ALA A 76 -6.91 -22.01 0.16
N LEU A 77 -6.04 -22.62 0.97
CA LEU A 77 -6.36 -23.80 1.77
C LEU A 77 -7.16 -23.52 3.06
N SER A 78 -7.09 -22.30 3.62
CA SER A 78 -7.60 -22.06 4.98
C SER A 78 -8.34 -20.76 5.20
N LEU A 79 -8.13 -19.74 4.35
CA LEU A 79 -8.66 -18.39 4.52
C LEU A 79 -8.39 -17.77 5.90
N GLU A 80 -7.35 -18.23 6.60
CA GLU A 80 -6.91 -17.66 7.86
C GLU A 80 -5.81 -16.61 7.65
N PRO A 81 -5.62 -15.66 8.57
CA PRO A 81 -4.49 -14.73 8.51
C PRO A 81 -3.15 -15.46 8.37
N LYS A 82 -2.29 -14.99 7.46
CA LYS A 82 -0.95 -15.57 7.22
C LYS A 82 0.14 -14.55 7.43
N THR A 83 1.28 -15.01 7.94
CA THR A 83 2.47 -14.20 8.10
C THR A 83 3.32 -14.24 6.83
N CYS A 84 3.79 -13.08 6.40
CA CYS A 84 4.59 -12.91 5.20
C CYS A 84 5.93 -12.23 5.55
N GLN A 85 7.04 -12.89 5.20
CA GLN A 85 8.38 -12.34 5.41
C GLN A 85 9.01 -11.76 4.15
N ARG A 86 8.52 -12.13 2.97
CA ARG A 86 9.01 -11.69 1.67
C ARG A 86 7.82 -11.44 0.74
N MET A 87 7.87 -10.32 0.04
CA MET A 87 6.82 -9.90 -0.87
C MET A 87 7.40 -9.02 -1.97
N THR A 88 6.71 -8.93 -3.11
CA THR A 88 7.12 -8.02 -4.19
C THR A 88 6.28 -6.76 -4.12
N ILE A 89 6.93 -5.61 -4.01
CA ILE A 89 6.29 -4.29 -4.10
C ILE A 89 5.89 -4.06 -5.55
N LEU A 90 4.60 -3.81 -5.81
CA LEU A 90 4.07 -3.66 -7.17
C LEU A 90 3.96 -2.19 -7.62
N GLN A 91 3.90 -1.25 -6.68
CA GLN A 91 3.67 0.18 -6.95
C GLN A 91 4.77 1.02 -6.30
N PRO A 92 6.00 1.03 -6.86
CA PRO A 92 7.15 1.73 -6.27
C PRO A 92 6.92 3.22 -6.03
N GLU A 93 6.00 3.85 -6.77
CA GLU A 93 5.60 5.24 -6.59
C GLU A 93 4.95 5.55 -5.23
N TRP A 94 4.53 4.53 -4.46
CA TRP A 94 3.94 4.67 -3.12
C TRP A 94 4.94 4.36 -1.99
N VAL A 95 6.22 4.20 -2.33
CA VAL A 95 7.32 4.07 -1.36
C VAL A 95 7.63 5.42 -0.73
N ASN A 96 7.73 5.43 0.59
CA ASN A 96 8.06 6.60 1.40
C ASN A 96 9.27 6.32 2.29
N GLN A 97 9.91 7.37 2.82
CA GLN A 97 10.99 7.25 3.83
C GLN A 97 12.14 6.32 3.41
N TRP A 98 12.51 6.36 2.12
CA TRP A 98 13.62 5.55 1.59
C TRP A 98 14.97 6.02 2.14
N GLN A 99 15.65 5.13 2.87
CA GLN A 99 16.88 5.45 3.57
C GLN A 99 17.80 4.23 3.73
N THR A 100 19.06 4.48 4.08
CA THR A 100 20.04 3.41 4.35
C THR A 100 19.71 2.69 5.67
N VAL A 101 20.22 1.47 5.83
CA VAL A 101 20.00 0.68 7.06
C VAL A 101 20.55 1.41 8.29
N SER A 102 21.76 1.96 8.21
CA SER A 102 22.35 2.78 9.29
C SER A 102 21.59 4.05 9.62
N ALA A 103 20.89 4.67 8.65
CA ALA A 103 20.06 5.84 8.94
C ALA A 103 18.80 5.46 9.73
N ALA A 104 18.15 4.35 9.35
CA ALA A 104 16.96 3.84 10.05
C ALA A 104 17.30 3.19 11.41
N PHE A 105 18.47 2.57 11.52
CA PHE A 105 18.91 1.80 12.69
C PHE A 105 20.38 2.10 13.03
N PRO A 106 20.67 3.25 13.69
CA PRO A 106 22.04 3.71 13.90
C PRO A 106 22.86 2.86 14.88
N LYS A 107 22.19 2.09 15.74
CA LYS A 107 22.82 1.25 16.78
C LYS A 107 23.06 -0.20 16.34
N VAL A 108 22.68 -0.56 15.11
CA VAL A 108 22.82 -1.92 14.61
C VAL A 108 24.27 -2.25 14.30
N THR A 109 24.77 -3.31 14.93
CA THR A 109 26.10 -3.86 14.69
C THR A 109 26.05 -5.29 14.16
N GLN A 110 24.92 -5.98 14.32
CA GLN A 110 24.74 -7.38 13.92
C GLN A 110 23.46 -7.57 13.11
N ALA A 111 23.47 -8.49 12.16
CA ALA A 111 22.28 -8.94 11.44
C ALA A 111 22.40 -10.42 11.10
N GLY A 112 21.25 -11.11 10.98
CA GLY A 112 21.21 -12.50 10.52
C GLY A 112 21.30 -12.68 8.99
N PHE A 113 21.52 -11.58 8.27
CA PHE A 113 21.50 -11.50 6.81
C PHE A 113 22.44 -10.39 6.34
N ALA A 114 22.81 -10.42 5.06
CA ALA A 114 23.62 -9.38 4.47
C ALA A 114 22.81 -8.08 4.32
N TYR A 115 23.45 -6.96 4.62
CA TYR A 115 22.90 -5.64 4.34
C TYR A 115 24.01 -4.68 3.95
N GLN A 116 23.65 -3.60 3.26
CA GLN A 116 24.58 -2.57 2.82
C GLN A 116 24.09 -1.18 3.24
N ASN A 117 25.04 -0.26 3.43
CA ASN A 117 24.78 1.11 3.89
C ASN A 117 25.10 2.17 2.83
N GLN A 118 25.23 1.76 1.57
CA GLN A 118 25.46 2.71 0.49
C GLN A 118 24.13 3.40 0.11
N PRO A 119 24.12 4.73 -0.04
CA PRO A 119 22.95 5.44 -0.55
C PRO A 119 22.60 4.95 -1.96
N ILE A 120 21.37 4.47 -2.14
CA ILE A 120 20.85 3.96 -3.41
C ILE A 120 19.51 4.65 -3.67
N SER A 121 19.18 4.90 -4.94
CA SER A 121 17.88 5.46 -5.31
C SER A 121 16.78 4.39 -5.25
N PRO A 122 15.53 4.76 -4.90
CA PRO A 122 14.41 3.83 -4.95
C PRO A 122 14.26 3.19 -6.33
N PRO A 123 13.91 1.89 -6.43
CA PRO A 123 13.59 1.25 -7.69
C PRO A 123 12.39 1.91 -8.39
N LEU A 124 12.44 2.00 -9.72
CA LEU A 124 11.33 2.52 -10.55
C LEU A 124 10.33 1.43 -10.96
N HIS A 125 10.68 0.17 -10.73
CA HIS A 125 9.89 -1.00 -11.10
C HIS A 125 9.70 -1.90 -9.88
N ALA A 126 8.78 -2.87 -10.01
CA ALA A 126 8.50 -3.83 -8.96
C ALA A 126 9.78 -4.47 -8.42
N PHE A 127 9.88 -4.58 -7.10
CA PHE A 127 11.08 -5.04 -6.43
C PHE A 127 10.75 -5.88 -5.21
N LEU A 128 11.66 -6.76 -4.83
CA LEU A 128 11.48 -7.63 -3.69
C LEU A 128 11.74 -6.88 -2.38
N ALA A 129 10.86 -7.08 -1.41
CA ALA A 129 10.96 -6.55 -0.07
C ALA A 129 10.81 -7.64 0.99
N SER A 130 11.39 -7.40 2.17
CA SER A 130 11.18 -8.18 3.37
C SER A 130 9.97 -7.67 4.15
N GLY A 131 9.60 -8.42 5.19
CA GLY A 131 8.76 -7.92 6.28
C GLY A 131 9.39 -6.75 7.03
N LYS A 132 8.75 -6.37 8.12
CA LYS A 132 9.16 -5.25 8.97
C LYS A 132 10.53 -5.51 9.60
N MET A 133 11.43 -4.57 9.45
CA MET A 133 12.75 -4.58 10.06
C MET A 133 12.63 -4.08 11.49
N ILE A 134 13.17 -4.85 12.43
CA ILE A 134 13.21 -4.50 13.85
C ILE A 134 14.63 -4.65 14.39
N ALA A 135 15.00 -3.76 15.30
CA ALA A 135 16.24 -3.83 16.03
C ALA A 135 15.96 -4.25 17.48
N SER A 136 16.74 -5.21 17.97
CA SER A 136 16.67 -5.70 19.34
C SER A 136 18.08 -5.77 19.91
N LEU A 137 18.26 -5.48 21.19
CA LEU A 137 19.56 -5.57 21.84
C LEU A 137 20.22 -6.94 21.62
N THR A 138 21.54 -6.94 21.43
CA THR A 138 22.31 -8.19 21.37
C THR A 138 22.28 -8.89 22.74
N GLN A 139 22.52 -10.21 22.76
CA GLN A 139 22.60 -10.96 24.02
C GLN A 139 23.71 -10.40 24.94
N SER A 140 24.85 -10.02 24.37
CA SER A 140 25.94 -9.34 25.08
C SER A 140 25.50 -8.01 25.69
N SER A 141 24.75 -7.20 24.95
CA SER A 141 24.19 -5.94 25.44
C SER A 141 23.19 -6.13 26.57
N LEU A 142 22.30 -7.12 26.46
CA LEU A 142 21.34 -7.46 27.52
C LEU A 142 22.04 -7.90 28.82
N ILE A 143 23.07 -8.73 28.70
CA ILE A 143 23.87 -9.18 29.85
C ILE A 143 24.62 -7.99 30.48
N GLY A 144 25.20 -7.12 29.66
CA GLY A 144 25.89 -5.91 30.15
C GLY A 144 24.95 -4.95 30.88
N GLN A 145 23.76 -4.68 30.33
CA GLN A 145 22.75 -3.82 30.98
C GLN A 145 22.20 -4.43 32.28
N ALA A 146 22.01 -5.76 32.32
CA ALA A 146 21.68 -6.45 33.56
C ALA A 146 22.81 -6.32 34.60
N GLY A 147 24.07 -6.39 34.15
CA GLY A 147 25.26 -6.13 34.97
C GLY A 147 25.29 -4.72 35.55
N GLU A 148 25.01 -3.70 34.75
CA GLU A 148 24.91 -2.30 35.22
C GLU A 148 23.77 -2.09 36.21
N THR A 149 22.61 -2.69 35.95
CA THR A 149 21.47 -2.61 36.87
C THR A 149 21.82 -3.25 38.21
N MET A 150 22.47 -4.42 38.19
CA MET A 150 23.00 -5.02 39.41
C MET A 150 24.05 -4.10 40.06
N ASN A 151 24.94 -3.48 39.31
CA ASN A 151 25.93 -2.55 39.85
C ASN A 151 25.29 -1.35 40.56
N ALA A 152 24.25 -0.75 39.99
CA ALA A 152 23.51 0.32 40.63
C ALA A 152 22.93 -0.13 41.98
N ILE A 153 22.29 -1.31 42.03
CA ILE A 153 21.73 -1.88 43.27
C ILE A 153 22.85 -2.17 44.29
N PHE A 154 23.95 -2.78 43.86
CA PHE A 154 25.06 -3.14 44.74
C PHE A 154 25.81 -1.91 45.26
N SER A 155 25.96 -0.85 44.45
CA SER A 155 26.57 0.42 44.89
C SER A 155 25.77 1.09 45.99
N GLN A 156 24.43 0.98 45.96
CA GLN A 156 23.54 1.45 47.02
C GLN A 156 23.65 0.62 48.31
N LEU A 157 24.07 -0.65 48.19
CA LEU A 157 24.27 -1.59 49.30
C LEU A 157 25.74 -1.72 49.74
N SER A 158 26.65 -0.94 49.13
CA SER A 158 28.11 -1.09 49.25
C SER A 158 28.66 -0.96 50.67
N GLY A 159 27.95 -0.30 51.57
CA GLY A 159 28.29 -0.24 53.00
C GLY A 159 28.12 -1.57 53.76
N THR A 160 27.57 -2.61 53.12
CA THR A 160 27.21 -3.90 53.77
C THR A 160 27.77 -5.15 53.08
N LEU A 161 28.57 -5.00 52.02
CA LEU A 161 29.00 -6.12 51.18
C LEU A 161 30.50 -6.41 51.34
N SER A 162 30.89 -7.67 51.15
CA SER A 162 32.29 -8.09 51.24
C SER A 162 33.09 -7.76 49.98
N ASP A 163 34.38 -7.47 50.14
CA ASP A 163 35.32 -7.14 49.04
C ASP A 163 35.34 -8.20 47.92
N SER A 164 35.14 -9.47 48.27
CA SER A 164 35.07 -10.59 47.32
C SER A 164 33.87 -10.53 46.35
N VAL A 165 32.79 -9.85 46.74
CA VAL A 165 31.62 -9.63 45.88
C VAL A 165 31.90 -8.48 44.92
N ALA A 166 32.53 -7.41 45.40
CA ALA A 166 32.93 -6.27 44.58
C ALA A 166 33.94 -6.67 43.48
N GLU A 167 34.88 -7.56 43.79
CA GLU A 167 35.89 -8.02 42.83
C GLU A 167 35.30 -8.93 41.73
N LYS A 168 34.43 -9.88 42.11
CA LYS A 168 33.68 -10.72 41.15
C LYS A 168 32.77 -9.88 40.25
N GLN A 169 32.23 -8.80 40.78
CA GLN A 169 31.39 -7.87 40.05
C GLN A 169 32.17 -7.01 39.06
N LYS A 170 33.34 -6.49 39.46
CA LYS A 170 34.24 -5.77 38.55
C LYS A 170 34.67 -6.67 37.38
N ALA A 171 35.05 -7.91 37.68
CA ALA A 171 35.38 -8.91 36.65
C ALA A 171 34.19 -9.22 35.73
N PHE A 172 32.95 -9.20 36.25
CA PHE A 172 31.75 -9.37 35.44
C PHE A 172 31.51 -8.19 34.49
N ALA A 173 31.63 -6.96 34.98
CA ALA A 173 31.45 -5.74 34.16
C ALA A 173 32.53 -5.59 33.08
N GLU A 174 33.78 -5.97 33.37
CA GLU A 174 34.86 -5.99 32.37
C GLU A 174 34.64 -7.06 31.30
N LYS A 175 34.08 -8.21 31.68
CA LYS A 175 33.78 -9.32 30.75
C LYS A 175 32.56 -9.06 29.87
N TYR A 176 31.57 -8.32 30.39
CA TYR A 176 30.33 -7.98 29.69
C TYR A 176 30.06 -6.47 29.82
N PRO A 177 30.78 -5.62 29.07
CA PRO A 177 30.53 -4.20 29.09
C PRO A 177 29.12 -3.91 28.59
N ALA A 178 28.40 -3.02 29.26
CA ALA A 178 27.14 -2.51 28.74
C ALA A 178 27.42 -1.72 27.47
N LYS A 179 26.91 -2.26 26.37
CA LYS A 179 26.91 -1.60 25.09
C LYS A 179 25.49 -1.55 24.59
N ASP A 180 25.15 -0.49 23.87
CA ASP A 180 23.85 -0.36 23.20
C ASP A 180 23.90 -0.96 21.78
N GLU A 181 24.55 -2.10 21.63
CA GLU A 181 24.62 -2.80 20.34
C GLU A 181 23.31 -3.51 20.04
N GLU A 182 22.75 -3.25 18.85
CA GLU A 182 21.52 -3.86 18.39
C GLU A 182 21.78 -4.89 17.29
N ARG A 183 20.94 -5.92 17.28
CA ARG A 183 20.81 -6.89 16.20
C ARG A 183 19.56 -6.57 15.38
N LEU A 184 19.76 -6.44 14.07
CA LEU A 184 18.67 -6.30 13.10
C LEU A 184 18.07 -7.67 12.76
N SER A 185 16.75 -7.73 12.73
CA SER A 185 15.97 -8.91 12.38
C SER A 185 14.74 -8.56 11.54
N ILE A 186 14.19 -9.56 10.84
CA ILE A 186 12.99 -9.43 10.02
C ILE A 186 11.81 -9.98 10.83
N GLN A 187 10.83 -9.14 11.08
CA GLN A 187 9.53 -9.50 11.62
C GLN A 187 8.54 -9.69 10.47
N ALA A 188 7.88 -10.84 10.44
CA ALA A 188 6.85 -11.12 9.44
C ALA A 188 5.64 -10.17 9.61
N ILE A 189 5.00 -9.83 8.50
CA ILE A 189 3.77 -9.03 8.49
C ILE A 189 2.58 -9.97 8.41
N THR A 190 1.58 -9.75 9.25
CA THR A 190 0.33 -10.50 9.18
C THR A 190 -0.60 -9.91 8.13
N ILE A 191 -0.99 -10.73 7.16
CA ILE A 191 -1.96 -10.40 6.12
C ILE A 191 -3.28 -11.07 6.49
N THR A 192 -4.38 -10.32 6.40
CA THR A 192 -5.74 -10.84 6.60
C THR A 192 -6.43 -11.09 5.26
N PRO A 193 -7.40 -12.01 5.18
CA PRO A 193 -8.11 -12.30 3.93
C PRO A 193 -8.79 -11.09 3.29
N THR A 194 -9.28 -10.15 4.11
CA THR A 194 -9.93 -8.91 3.65
C THR A 194 -9.00 -7.97 2.86
N HIS A 195 -7.69 -8.14 3.01
CA HIS A 195 -6.68 -7.37 2.28
C HIS A 195 -6.34 -7.97 0.93
N LEU A 196 -6.77 -9.21 0.66
CA LEU A 196 -6.40 -9.94 -0.55
C LEU A 196 -7.08 -9.37 -1.78
N ARG A 197 -6.30 -9.31 -2.86
CA ARG A 197 -6.74 -8.83 -4.16
C ARG A 197 -6.13 -9.71 -5.25
N VAL A 198 -6.72 -9.65 -6.43
CA VAL A 198 -6.16 -10.21 -7.66
C VAL A 198 -6.07 -9.13 -8.71
N ALA A 199 -4.97 -9.09 -9.45
CA ALA A 199 -4.83 -8.15 -10.53
C ALA A 199 -5.73 -8.56 -11.70
N VAL A 200 -6.41 -7.60 -12.32
CA VAL A 200 -7.26 -7.85 -13.49
C VAL A 200 -6.42 -8.34 -14.66
N SER A 201 -5.20 -7.82 -14.82
CA SER A 201 -4.24 -8.29 -15.83
C SER A 201 -3.96 -9.78 -15.69
N ASP A 202 -3.82 -10.26 -14.46
CA ASP A 202 -3.44 -11.65 -14.18
C ASP A 202 -4.64 -12.57 -14.38
N LEU A 203 -5.85 -12.12 -14.01
CA LEU A 203 -7.09 -12.83 -14.34
C LEU A 203 -7.26 -12.98 -15.86
N VAL A 204 -7.02 -11.92 -16.62
CA VAL A 204 -7.07 -11.97 -18.09
C VAL A 204 -5.97 -12.89 -18.65
N ALA A 205 -4.77 -12.87 -18.09
CA ALA A 205 -3.67 -13.71 -18.53
C ALA A 205 -3.96 -15.22 -18.32
N VAL A 206 -4.62 -15.58 -17.22
CA VAL A 206 -4.92 -16.98 -16.87
C VAL A 206 -6.21 -17.48 -17.55
N PHE A 207 -7.28 -16.68 -17.54
CA PHE A 207 -8.62 -17.10 -17.95
C PHE A 207 -9.10 -16.51 -19.29
N GLY A 208 -8.35 -15.56 -19.87
CA GLY A 208 -8.69 -14.84 -21.10
C GLY A 208 -9.58 -13.61 -20.90
N GLU A 209 -9.66 -12.74 -21.89
CA GLU A 209 -10.39 -11.45 -21.82
C GLU A 209 -11.91 -11.61 -21.62
N GLN A 210 -12.48 -12.71 -22.10
CA GLN A 210 -13.91 -13.05 -21.98
C GLN A 210 -14.39 -13.20 -20.53
N VAL A 211 -13.46 -13.29 -19.59
CA VAL A 211 -13.74 -13.40 -18.16
C VAL A 211 -14.34 -12.13 -17.57
N LEU A 212 -14.12 -10.97 -18.20
CA LEU A 212 -14.61 -9.69 -17.71
C LEU A 212 -16.08 -9.49 -18.08
N MET A 213 -16.94 -9.20 -17.09
CA MET A 213 -18.32 -8.82 -17.37
C MET A 213 -18.35 -7.37 -17.85
N MET A 214 -18.33 -7.16 -19.17
CA MET A 214 -18.72 -5.85 -19.71
C MET A 214 -20.21 -5.66 -19.46
N ALA A 215 -20.63 -4.50 -18.95
CA ALA A 215 -22.05 -4.25 -18.73
C ALA A 215 -22.74 -4.17 -20.10
N GLU A 216 -23.35 -5.27 -20.53
CA GLU A 216 -24.15 -5.33 -21.72
C GLU A 216 -25.36 -4.41 -21.54
N HIS A 217 -25.47 -3.36 -22.35
CA HIS A 217 -26.73 -2.87 -22.91
C HIS A 217 -26.43 -2.17 -24.24
N GLY A 218 -26.99 -2.70 -25.34
CA GLY A 218 -27.24 -1.91 -26.55
C GLY A 218 -26.48 -2.30 -27.83
N THR A 219 -26.83 -3.46 -28.39
CA THR A 219 -26.96 -3.75 -29.83
C THR A 219 -25.76 -3.59 -30.80
N SER A 220 -25.49 -4.73 -31.45
CA SER A 220 -25.25 -4.93 -32.89
C SER A 220 -23.88 -5.48 -33.27
N GLN A 221 -23.98 -6.63 -33.92
CA GLN A 221 -22.96 -7.36 -34.66
C GLN A 221 -22.04 -6.45 -35.50
N ALA A 222 -20.73 -6.68 -35.41
CA ALA A 222 -19.88 -6.68 -36.60
C ALA A 222 -18.59 -7.48 -36.37
N LYS A 223 -18.26 -8.23 -37.41
CA LYS A 223 -17.14 -9.15 -37.65
C LYS A 223 -15.77 -8.62 -37.22
N GLY A 224 -14.89 -9.59 -37.00
CA GLY A 224 -13.50 -9.43 -36.57
C GLY A 224 -12.73 -8.30 -37.27
N ALA A 225 -12.04 -7.55 -36.43
CA ALA A 225 -10.85 -6.82 -36.78
C ALA A 225 -9.93 -6.84 -35.55
N SER A 226 -8.68 -7.24 -35.76
CA SER A 226 -7.62 -7.19 -34.76
C SER A 226 -7.47 -5.75 -34.25
N VAL A 227 -7.75 -5.52 -32.96
CA VAL A 227 -7.55 -4.20 -32.36
C VAL A 227 -6.11 -4.12 -31.85
N ARG A 228 -5.26 -3.50 -32.65
CA ARG A 228 -3.97 -2.96 -32.22
C ARG A 228 -4.20 -1.95 -31.10
N PHE A 229 -3.42 -2.05 -30.03
CA PHE A 229 -3.37 -1.08 -28.92
C PHE A 229 -3.09 0.34 -29.43
N HIS A 230 -4.01 1.26 -29.18
CA HIS A 230 -3.79 2.71 -29.33
C HIS A 230 -3.71 3.36 -27.95
N VAL A 231 -2.49 3.73 -27.55
CA VAL A 231 -2.24 4.75 -26.53
C VAL A 231 -2.30 6.11 -27.24
N ALA A 232 -3.28 6.96 -26.93
CA ALA A 232 -3.21 8.39 -27.25
C ALA A 232 -4.20 9.24 -26.43
N ASN A 233 -3.63 10.17 -25.66
CA ASN A 233 -4.16 11.49 -25.24
C ASN A 233 -5.55 11.56 -24.58
N GLN A 234 -5.60 11.50 -23.24
CA GLN A 234 -6.67 12.16 -22.47
C GLN A 234 -6.15 13.47 -21.84
N PRO A 235 -6.93 14.56 -21.86
CA PRO A 235 -6.56 15.83 -21.25
C PRO A 235 -6.44 15.69 -19.72
N VAL A 236 -5.26 15.99 -19.18
CA VAL A 236 -4.95 15.83 -17.75
C VAL A 236 -5.69 16.90 -16.93
N LEU A 237 -6.90 16.58 -16.47
CA LEU A 237 -7.58 17.36 -15.43
C LEU A 237 -6.94 17.02 -14.08
N THR A 238 -6.18 17.95 -13.51
CA THR A 238 -5.46 17.75 -12.24
C THR A 238 -6.29 18.12 -11.00
N HIS A 239 -7.40 18.85 -11.17
CA HIS A 239 -8.23 19.31 -10.05
C HIS A 239 -9.26 18.23 -9.66
N PRO A 240 -9.32 17.81 -8.38
CA PRO A 240 -10.21 16.72 -7.92
C PRO A 240 -11.69 16.98 -8.25
N ILE A 241 -12.21 18.15 -7.90
CA ILE A 241 -13.60 18.54 -8.24
C ILE A 241 -13.84 18.60 -9.77
N ALA A 242 -12.80 18.87 -10.58
CA ALA A 242 -12.93 18.85 -12.04
C ALA A 242 -13.04 17.42 -12.57
N GLN A 243 -12.30 16.48 -11.98
CA GLN A 243 -12.40 15.05 -12.32
C GLN A 243 -13.77 14.48 -11.95
N ILE A 244 -14.30 14.85 -10.79
CA ILE A 244 -15.66 14.46 -10.38
C ILE A 244 -16.71 15.06 -11.32
N ALA A 245 -16.61 16.35 -11.65
CA ALA A 245 -17.52 16.99 -12.60
C ALA A 245 -17.42 16.43 -14.02
N TYR A 246 -16.22 16.00 -14.43
CA TYR A 246 -16.00 15.31 -15.70
C TYR A 246 -16.80 14.01 -15.76
N ARG A 247 -16.71 13.16 -14.72
CA ARG A 247 -17.49 11.91 -14.61
C ARG A 247 -19.00 12.14 -14.67
N VAL A 248 -19.48 13.21 -14.02
CA VAL A 248 -20.91 13.58 -14.07
C VAL A 248 -21.32 13.96 -15.51
N LEU A 249 -20.47 14.70 -16.21
CA LEU A 249 -20.70 15.13 -17.59
C LEU A 249 -20.55 14.00 -18.61
N GLU A 250 -19.72 12.98 -18.36
CA GLU A 250 -19.69 11.77 -19.19
C GLU A 250 -21.04 11.06 -19.19
N SER A 251 -21.70 10.99 -18.02
CA SER A 251 -23.04 10.39 -17.87
C SER A 251 -24.18 11.36 -18.20
N ASN A 252 -23.92 12.68 -18.17
CA ASN A 252 -24.92 13.71 -18.43
C ASN A 252 -24.34 14.87 -19.29
N PRO A 253 -24.04 14.65 -20.59
CA PRO A 253 -23.26 15.59 -21.40
C PRO A 253 -23.82 17.01 -21.49
N LYS A 254 -25.15 17.16 -21.37
CA LYS A 254 -25.86 18.45 -21.47
C LYS A 254 -26.24 19.04 -20.10
N ALA A 255 -25.83 18.43 -18.98
CA ALA A 255 -26.21 18.90 -17.66
C ALA A 255 -25.71 20.33 -17.38
N LYS A 256 -26.61 21.19 -16.90
CA LYS A 256 -26.28 22.54 -16.45
C LYS A 256 -25.53 22.50 -15.11
N ALA A 257 -24.80 23.55 -14.78
CA ALA A 257 -23.95 23.62 -13.58
C ALA A 257 -24.70 23.26 -12.29
N ASN A 258 -25.94 23.74 -12.11
CA ASN A 258 -26.73 23.43 -10.92
C ASN A 258 -27.12 21.95 -10.83
N LYS A 259 -27.34 21.29 -11.97
CA LYS A 259 -27.68 19.86 -12.03
C LYS A 259 -26.47 19.03 -11.67
N ILE A 260 -25.29 19.39 -12.18
CA ILE A 260 -24.02 18.71 -11.85
C ILE A 260 -23.75 18.86 -10.35
N TRP A 261 -23.80 20.09 -9.83
CA TRP A 261 -23.57 20.37 -8.41
C TRP A 261 -24.52 19.58 -7.50
N ASN A 262 -25.81 19.55 -7.82
CA ASN A 262 -26.79 18.81 -7.03
C ASN A 262 -26.67 17.29 -7.16
N LEU A 263 -26.21 16.77 -8.30
CA LEU A 263 -25.95 15.33 -8.46
C LEU A 263 -24.81 14.88 -7.54
N ILE A 264 -23.71 15.63 -7.52
CA ILE A 264 -22.57 15.36 -6.62
C ILE A 264 -23.00 15.54 -5.16
N ARG A 265 -23.67 16.65 -4.83
CA ARG A 265 -24.13 16.94 -3.47
C ARG A 265 -25.05 15.86 -2.91
N ARG A 266 -26.00 15.39 -3.71
CA ARG A 266 -26.94 14.34 -3.31
C ARG A 266 -26.20 13.05 -3.00
N GLU A 267 -25.20 12.71 -3.78
CA GLU A 267 -24.38 11.52 -3.55
C GLU A 267 -23.53 11.64 -2.28
N VAL A 268 -22.87 12.79 -2.07
CA VAL A 268 -22.03 13.04 -0.89
C VAL A 268 -22.84 12.94 0.40
N ASN A 269 -24.06 13.49 0.39
CA ASN A 269 -24.92 13.59 1.59
C ASN A 269 -25.88 12.41 1.77
N GLN A 270 -25.85 11.39 0.91
CA GLN A 270 -26.67 10.19 1.07
C GLN A 270 -25.92 9.13 1.87
N SER A 271 -26.27 9.01 3.16
CA SER A 271 -25.73 7.99 4.04
C SER A 271 -25.99 6.57 3.51
N GLY A 272 -24.93 5.78 3.34
CA GLY A 272 -25.02 4.38 2.90
C GLY A 272 -25.20 4.17 1.39
N ALA A 273 -25.19 5.22 0.58
CA ALA A 273 -25.18 5.10 -0.88
C ALA A 273 -23.76 4.99 -1.42
N GLN A 274 -23.57 4.14 -2.43
CA GLN A 274 -22.29 4.04 -3.15
C GLN A 274 -22.02 5.35 -3.90
N ARG A 275 -20.88 5.99 -3.62
CA ARG A 275 -20.43 7.17 -4.36
C ARG A 275 -20.01 6.77 -5.79
N VAL A 276 -20.71 7.29 -6.79
CA VAL A 276 -20.53 7.02 -8.23
C VAL A 276 -19.65 8.07 -8.90
N PHE A 277 -19.78 9.34 -8.51
CA PHE A 277 -19.00 10.44 -9.07
C PHE A 277 -17.76 10.75 -8.21
N ASP A 278 -17.92 10.81 -6.89
CA ASP A 278 -16.83 10.99 -5.92
C ASP A 278 -16.29 9.62 -5.46
N THR A 279 -15.74 8.85 -6.41
CA THR A 279 -15.35 7.44 -6.23
C THR A 279 -14.32 7.22 -5.13
N ASP A 280 -13.51 8.24 -4.84
CA ASP A 280 -12.40 8.19 -3.90
C ASP A 280 -12.82 8.79 -2.55
N ALA A 281 -14.10 9.15 -2.40
CA ALA A 281 -14.69 9.78 -1.23
C ALA A 281 -13.88 11.00 -0.75
N ILE A 282 -13.34 11.77 -1.69
CA ILE A 282 -12.44 12.89 -1.37
C ILE A 282 -13.21 14.14 -0.95
N ILE A 283 -14.51 14.24 -1.30
CA ILE A 283 -15.37 15.31 -0.83
C ILE A 283 -15.80 14.98 0.59
N ASP A 284 -15.46 15.86 1.53
CA ASP A 284 -15.84 15.74 2.93
C ASP A 284 -17.27 16.22 3.13
N GLU A 285 -17.56 17.46 2.74
CA GLU A 285 -18.88 18.08 2.84
C GLU A 285 -19.26 18.81 1.54
N MET A 286 -20.53 18.75 1.16
CA MET A 286 -21.06 19.56 0.07
C MET A 286 -22.43 20.15 0.42
N THR A 287 -22.53 21.48 0.38
CA THR A 287 -23.76 22.23 0.62
C THR A 287 -24.31 22.81 -0.68
N LEU A 288 -25.38 23.61 -0.59
CA LEU A 288 -25.90 24.34 -1.75
C LEU A 288 -24.87 25.32 -2.30
N ASP A 289 -24.02 25.89 -1.45
CA ASP A 289 -23.23 27.06 -1.78
C ASP A 289 -21.73 26.78 -1.83
N HIS A 290 -21.25 25.72 -1.17
CA HIS A 290 -19.83 25.36 -1.15
C HIS A 290 -19.58 23.84 -1.10
N VAL A 291 -18.36 23.44 -1.45
CA VAL A 291 -17.84 22.06 -1.33
C VAL A 291 -16.48 22.10 -0.64
N THR A 292 -16.25 21.17 0.29
CA THR A 292 -14.98 20.92 0.98
C THR A 292 -14.42 19.56 0.57
N TRP A 293 -13.10 19.46 0.37
CA TRP A 293 -12.45 18.20 -0.01
C TRP A 293 -11.00 18.11 0.48
N PHE A 294 -10.51 16.88 0.63
CA PHE A 294 -9.14 16.59 1.07
C PHE A 294 -8.14 16.72 -0.09
N GLY A 295 -7.03 17.42 0.14
CA GLY A 295 -6.00 17.72 -0.87
C GLY A 295 -4.62 17.15 -0.55
N ARG A 296 -3.60 17.56 -1.33
CA ARG A 296 -2.19 17.13 -1.18
C ARG A 296 -1.49 17.66 0.09
N SER A 297 -2.18 18.40 0.93
CA SER A 297 -1.71 18.96 2.20
C SER A 297 -2.77 18.69 3.28
N ASP A 298 -2.38 18.66 4.55
CA ASP A 298 -3.23 18.42 5.73
C ASP A 298 -4.30 19.52 6.00
N ALA A 299 -4.73 20.26 4.98
CA ALA A 299 -5.73 21.34 5.09
C ALA A 299 -6.91 21.11 4.15
N ASP A 300 -8.12 21.31 4.68
CA ASP A 300 -9.38 21.18 3.94
C ASP A 300 -9.47 22.28 2.87
N ASN A 301 -9.67 21.87 1.62
CA ASN A 301 -9.84 22.80 0.51
C ASN A 301 -11.32 23.12 0.35
N THR A 302 -11.68 24.39 0.26
CA THR A 302 -13.08 24.84 0.10
C THR A 302 -13.25 25.65 -1.19
N MET A 303 -14.36 25.43 -1.92
CA MET A 303 -14.75 26.31 -3.02
C MET A 303 -16.26 26.58 -3.06
N GLN A 304 -16.63 27.79 -3.48
CA GLN A 304 -18.02 28.18 -3.69
C GLN A 304 -18.57 27.68 -5.03
N TYR A 305 -19.89 27.51 -5.10
CA TYR A 305 -20.63 27.11 -6.31
C TYR A 305 -20.30 28.00 -7.51
N ASP A 306 -20.18 29.31 -7.32
CA ASP A 306 -19.85 30.23 -8.42
C ASP A 306 -18.43 29.99 -8.96
N SER A 307 -17.47 29.68 -8.09
CA SER A 307 -16.12 29.31 -8.53
C SER A 307 -16.13 27.99 -9.31
N PHE A 308 -16.92 27.01 -8.86
CA PHE A 308 -17.13 25.77 -9.60
C PHE A 308 -17.75 26.01 -10.98
N ARG A 309 -18.83 26.82 -11.05
CA ARG A 309 -19.56 27.13 -12.28
C ARG A 309 -18.71 27.93 -13.27
N MET A 310 -17.94 28.90 -12.80
CA MET A 310 -17.22 29.86 -13.65
C MET A 310 -15.78 29.40 -13.96
N ASN A 311 -15.14 28.62 -13.09
CA ASN A 311 -13.72 28.26 -13.24
C ASN A 311 -13.47 26.78 -13.50
N ILE A 312 -14.25 25.89 -12.89
CA ILE A 312 -14.05 24.43 -13.03
C ILE A 312 -14.80 23.90 -14.24
N LEU A 313 -16.11 24.11 -14.31
CA LEU A 313 -16.93 23.54 -15.38
C LEU A 313 -16.52 23.97 -16.81
N PRO A 314 -16.10 25.22 -17.07
CA PRO A 314 -15.64 25.60 -18.41
C PRO A 314 -14.34 24.90 -18.81
N LYS A 315 -13.48 24.52 -17.85
CA LYS A 315 -12.27 23.73 -18.13
C LYS A 315 -12.63 22.29 -18.45
N VAL A 316 -13.55 21.70 -17.68
CA VAL A 316 -14.05 20.34 -17.91
C VAL A 316 -14.76 20.24 -19.27
N ARG A 317 -15.60 21.21 -19.61
CA ARG A 317 -16.30 21.25 -20.91
C ARG A 317 -15.34 21.44 -22.08
N ARG A 318 -14.28 22.25 -21.93
CA ARG A 318 -13.22 22.37 -22.95
C ARG A 318 -12.43 21.07 -23.10
N ALA A 319 -12.17 20.37 -22.01
CA ALA A 319 -11.52 19.05 -22.06
C ALA A 319 -12.38 18.01 -22.78
N LEU A 320 -13.71 18.07 -22.62
CA LEU A 320 -14.66 17.19 -23.32
C LEU A 320 -14.86 17.57 -24.80
N ASN A 321 -14.88 18.86 -25.13
CA ASN A 321 -15.12 19.35 -26.49
C ASN A 321 -13.84 19.54 -27.33
N GLY A 322 -12.67 19.39 -26.72
CA GLY A 322 -11.36 19.39 -27.39
C GLY A 322 -10.93 18.00 -27.86
N GLN A 323 -11.87 17.05 -27.89
CA GLN A 323 -11.79 15.77 -28.60
C GLN A 323 -12.24 15.94 -30.04
#